data_AF-A0AAV5YKE4-F1
#
_entry.id   AF-A0AAV5YKE4-F1
#
_cell.length_a   1.000
_cell.length_b   1.000
_cell.length_c   1.000
_cell.angle_alpha   90.00
_cell.angle_beta   90.00
_cell.angle_gamma   90.00
#
_symmetry.space_group_name_H-M   'P 1'
#
loop_
_entity.id
_entity.type
_entity.pdbx_description
1 polymer ?
#
loop_
_entity_poly.entity_id
_entity_poly.type
_entity_poly.pdbx_seq_one_letter_code
_entity_poly.pdbx_strand_id
1 'polypeptide(L)' 'MPTKVRVNLANEQELLEVPGFGPAHAAAIIRYRAQHGPITGADQLASVLSGFPLDEAQRACTDFSPADSTAPEAPGA' A
#
# COMPACT_ATOMS: atom_id res chain seq x y z
N MET A 1 9.56 3.07 -15.50
CA MET A 1 9.53 3.24 -14.04
C MET A 1 8.19 2.68 -13.57
N PRO A 2 8.17 1.68 -12.68
CA PRO A 2 6.90 1.14 -12.16
C PRO A 2 6.17 2.21 -11.35
N THR A 3 4.86 2.36 -11.59
CA THR A 3 4.01 3.23 -10.78
C THR A 3 3.88 2.64 -9.39
N LYS A 4 4.25 3.42 -8.36
CA LYS A 4 4.13 3.01 -6.96
C LYS A 4 2.75 3.36 -6.42
N VAL A 5 2.02 2.34 -5.99
CA VAL A 5 0.73 2.45 -5.30
C VAL A 5 0.96 2.59 -3.81
N ARG A 6 0.48 3.69 -3.22
CA ARG A 6 0.63 3.95 -1.79
C ARG A 6 -0.35 3.12 -0.98
N VAL A 7 0.04 1.98 -0.45
CA VAL A 7 -0.85 1.03 0.25
C VAL A 7 -1.67 1.69 1.38
N ASN A 8 -1.07 2.65 2.09
CA ASN A 8 -1.71 3.35 3.20
C ASN A 8 -2.74 4.41 2.77
N LEU A 9 -2.65 4.91 1.54
CA LEU A 9 -3.48 6.02 1.03
C LEU A 9 -4.35 5.64 -0.16
N ALA A 10 -3.95 4.60 -0.88
CA ALA A 10 -4.58 4.12 -2.10
C ALA A 10 -6.03 3.73 -1.83
N ASN A 11 -6.86 4.01 -2.82
CA ASN A 11 -8.22 3.51 -2.88
C ASN A 11 -8.25 2.08 -3.44
N GLU A 12 -9.43 1.44 -3.44
CA GLU A 12 -9.60 0.06 -3.92
C GLU A 12 -9.12 -0.11 -5.36
N GLN A 13 -9.39 0.85 -6.24
CA GLN A 13 -9.02 0.79 -7.64
C GLN A 13 -7.51 0.88 -7.82
N GLU A 14 -6.84 1.78 -7.11
CA GLU A 14 -5.37 1.89 -7.14
C GLU A 14 -4.69 0.61 -6.63
N LEU A 15 -5.24 -0.02 -5.58
CA LEU A 15 -4.74 -1.31 -5.09
C LEU A 15 -4.91 -2.43 -6.11
N LEU A 16 -5.95 -2.37 -6.95
CA LEU A 16 -6.18 -3.32 -8.05
C LEU A 16 -5.22 -3.12 -9.24
N GLU A 17 -4.56 -1.97 -9.35
CA GLU A 17 -3.52 -1.74 -10.36
C GLU A 17 -2.24 -2.53 -10.06
N VAL A 18 -2.06 -3.00 -8.83
CA VAL A 18 -0.92 -3.85 -8.47
C VAL A 18 -1.12 -5.23 -9.08
N PRO A 19 -0.16 -5.73 -9.89
CA PRO A 19 -0.29 -7.04 -10.52
C PRO A 19 -0.42 -8.15 -9.47
N GLY A 20 -1.43 -9.01 -9.62
CA GLY A 20 -1.76 -10.06 -8.66
C GLY A 20 -2.63 -9.60 -7.48
N PHE A 21 -2.90 -8.30 -7.34
CA PHE A 21 -3.88 -7.82 -6.36
C PHE A 21 -5.28 -7.95 -6.93
N GLY A 22 -6.20 -8.38 -6.07
CA GLY A 22 -7.60 -8.58 -6.41
C GLY A 22 -8.50 -7.80 -5.45
N PRO A 23 -9.82 -7.80 -5.70
CA PRO A 23 -10.76 -7.02 -4.89
C PRO A 23 -10.77 -7.45 -3.43
N ALA A 24 -10.54 -8.73 -3.15
CA ALA A 24 -10.37 -9.24 -1.79
C ALA A 24 -9.13 -8.66 -1.10
N HIS A 25 -8.01 -8.51 -1.82
CA HIS A 25 -6.77 -7.94 -1.29
C HIS A 25 -6.96 -6.45 -0.97
N ALA A 26 -7.56 -5.69 -1.88
CA ALA A 26 -7.86 -4.28 -1.68
C ALA A 26 -8.75 -4.05 -0.44
N ALA A 27 -9.84 -4.81 -0.33
CA ALA A 27 -10.74 -4.74 0.82
C ALA A 27 -10.05 -5.11 2.14
N ALA A 28 -9.18 -6.13 2.14
CA ALA A 28 -8.42 -6.55 3.32
C ALA A 28 -7.46 -5.45 3.80
N ILE A 29 -6.75 -4.80 2.88
CA ILE A 29 -5.84 -3.68 3.17
C ILE A 29 -6.60 -2.52 3.82
N ILE A 30 -7.75 -2.15 3.24
CA ILE A 30 -8.58 -1.04 3.75
C ILE A 30 -9.14 -1.36 5.14
N ARG A 31 -9.68 -2.57 5.33
CA ARG A 31 -10.14 -3.02 6.65
C ARG A 31 -9.01 -3.05 7.66
N TYR A 32 -7.83 -3.51 7.27
CA TYR A 32 -6.69 -3.59 8.18
C TYR A 32 -6.25 -2.20 8.61
N ARG A 33 -6.05 -1.26 7.68
CA ARG A 33 -5.63 0.10 8.05
C ARG A 33 -6.64 0.84 8.92
N ALA A 34 -7.93 0.57 8.71
CA ALA A 34 -9.00 1.15 9.52
C ALA A 34 -9.04 0.61 10.96
N GLN A 35 -8.66 -0.66 11.17
CA GLN A 35 -8.75 -1.31 12.48
C GLN A 35 -7.42 -1.32 13.26
N HIS A 36 -6.30 -1.46 12.56
CA HIS A 36 -4.97 -1.65 13.14
C HIS A 36 -4.02 -0.47 12.90
N GLY A 37 -4.34 0.42 11.96
CA GLY A 37 -3.47 1.51 11.56
C GLY A 37 -2.58 1.19 10.34
N PRO A 38 -1.63 2.06 10.00
CA PRO A 38 -0.89 1.97 8.74
C PRO A 38 -0.06 0.68 8.62
N ILE A 39 0.05 0.19 7.39
CA ILE A 39 0.89 -0.94 7.01
C ILE A 39 2.32 -0.44 6.83
N THR A 40 3.26 -1.00 7.59
CA THR A 40 4.65 -0.54 7.70
C THR A 40 5.61 -1.27 6.75
N GLY A 41 5.17 -2.37 6.13
CA GLY A 41 6.02 -3.11 5.19
C GLY A 41 5.35 -4.29 4.49
N ALA A 42 6.12 -4.90 3.59
CA ALA A 42 5.66 -6.02 2.76
C ALA A 42 5.30 -7.26 3.58
N ASP A 43 6.04 -7.58 4.64
CA ASP A 43 5.74 -8.73 5.50
C ASP A 43 4.35 -8.59 6.18
N GLN A 44 4.08 -7.41 6.74
CA GLN A 44 2.79 -7.11 7.33
C GLN A 44 1.68 -7.12 6.27
N LEU A 45 1.94 -6.56 5.08
CA LEU A 45 0.99 -6.64 3.97
C LEU A 45 0.68 -8.10 3.59
N ALA A 46 1.69 -8.95 3.45
CA ALA A 46 1.49 -10.37 3.17
C ALA A 46 0.63 -11.05 4.25
N SER A 47 0.84 -10.71 5.52
CA SER A 47 0.00 -11.18 6.64
C SER A 47 -1.45 -10.73 6.50
N VAL A 48 -1.70 -9.46 6.15
CA VAL A 48 -3.04 -8.92 5.87
C VAL A 48 -3.72 -9.64 4.71
N LEU A 49 -2.94 -9.99 3.70
CA LEU A 49 -3.37 -10.74 2.52
C LEU A 49 -3.41 -12.26 2.76
N SER A 50 -3.53 -12.71 4.02
CA SER A 50 -3.65 -14.13 4.40
C SER A 50 -2.46 -14.99 3.96
N GLY A 51 -1.25 -14.44 4.01
CA GLY A 51 -0.01 -15.13 3.62
C GLY A 51 0.28 -15.09 2.12
N PHE A 52 -0.30 -14.13 1.39
CA PHE A 52 -0.02 -13.95 -0.02
C PHE A 52 1.48 -13.67 -0.26
N PRO A 53 2.16 -14.43 -1.14
CA PRO A 53 3.57 -14.22 -1.44
C PRO A 53 3.74 -12.94 -2.27
N LEU A 54 4.35 -11.90 -1.69
CA LEU A 54 4.69 -10.69 -2.43
C LEU A 54 6.02 -10.87 -3.17
N ASP A 55 5.93 -10.99 -4.49
CA ASP A 55 7.10 -11.04 -5.38
C ASP A 55 7.79 -9.67 -5.49
N GLU A 56 9.00 -9.66 -6.06
CA GLU A 56 9.81 -8.44 -6.23
C GLU A 56 9.06 -7.35 -7.01
N ALA A 57 8.31 -7.72 -8.05
CA ALA A 57 7.53 -6.77 -8.83
C ALA A 57 6.46 -6.05 -7.98
N GLN A 58 5.79 -6.79 -7.10
CA GLN A 58 4.76 -6.22 -6.22
C GLN A 58 5.41 -5.33 -5.16
N ARG A 59 6.52 -5.79 -4.55
CA ARG A 59 7.29 -4.99 -3.59
C ARG A 59 7.83 -3.71 -4.20
N ALA A 60 8.21 -3.72 -5.48
CA ALA A 60 8.66 -2.54 -6.21
C ALA A 60 7.51 -1.56 -6.52
N CYS A 61 6.31 -2.08 -6.76
CA CYS A 61 5.10 -1.29 -7.05
C CYS A 61 4.32 -0.87 -5.79
N THR A 62 4.57 -1.43 -4.61
CA THR A 62 3.89 -1.03 -3.36
C THR A 62 4.72 -0.05 -2.54
N ASP A 63 4.11 1.06 -2.14
CA ASP A 63 4.71 2.04 -1.24
C ASP A 63 4.01 2.02 0.13
N PHE A 64 4.81 1.82 1.18
CA PHE A 64 4.36 1.71 2.57
C PHE A 64 4.51 3.01 3.35
N SER A 65 4.82 4.12 2.68
CA SER A 65 5.03 5.39 3.38
C SER A 65 3.74 5.79 4.11
N PRO A 66 3.83 6.26 5.36
CA PRO A 66 2.67 6.80 6.05
C PRO A 66 2.18 8.07 5.35
N ALA A 67 0.91 8.42 5.60
CA ALA A 67 0.28 9.60 5.02
C ALA A 67 1.05 10.91 5.26
N ASP A 68 1.82 10.97 6.35
CA ASP A 68 2.61 12.13 6.76
C ASP A 68 3.83 12.41 5.85
N SER A 69 4.19 11.47 4.95
CA SER A 69 5.30 11.66 4.01
C SER A 69 4.96 12.43 2.72
N THR A 70 3.81 13.11 2.66
CA THR A 70 3.73 14.29 1.79
C THR A 70 4.41 15.45 2.51
N ALA A 71 5.73 15.51 2.37
CA ALA A 71 6.39 16.81 2.44
C ALA A 71 5.79 17.69 1.32
N PRO A 72 5.41 18.93 1.62
CA PRO A 72 5.82 20.03 0.79
C PRO A 72 7.19 20.51 1.31
N GLU A 73 8.23 20.42 0.50
CA GLU A 73 9.24 21.48 0.57
C GLU A 73 8.54 22.79 0.15
N ALA A 74 8.35 23.67 1.14
CA ALA A 74 8.26 25.15 1.15
C ALA A 74 7.22 25.91 0.27
N PRO A 75 6.81 27.11 0.71
CA PRO A 75 7.44 28.30 0.14
C PRO A 75 7.93 29.29 1.20
N GLY A 76 8.97 30.03 0.85
CA GLY A 76 9.64 31.01 1.73
C GLY A 76 8.67 31.99 2.41
N ALA A 77 9.06 32.37 3.63
CA ALA A 77 8.67 33.59 4.31
C ALA A 77 9.84 34.04 5.19
#